data_AF-A0A966CBT2-F1
#
_entry.id   AF-A0A966CBT2-F1
#
_cell.length_a   1.000
_cell.length_b   1.000
_cell.length_c   1.000
_cell.angle_alpha   90.00
_cell.angle_beta   90.00
_cell.angle_gamma   90.00
#
_symmetry.space_group_name_H-M   'P 1'
#
loop_
_entity.id
_entity.type
_entity.pdbx_description
1 polymer ?
#
loop_
_entity_poly.entity_id
_entity_poly.type
_entity_poly.pdbx_seq_one_letter_code
_entity_poly.pdbx_strand_id
1 'polypeptide(L)'
;MFKYISLISIISLLILFTNSLILPVFSISDQISKTSPPIKPEKGWSVWQRWVYFPFDKIDVGLSNLDLGGMLEFEYSCFGSVTDDNNDIKQETYWYRIANKIEKIGQNKYIQIEVGCWLNDDFKSTTTLTGIKN
;
A
#
# COMPACT_ATOMS: atom_id res chain seq x y z
N MET A 1 43.58 76.07 -2.99
CA MET A 1 43.60 74.63 -2.64
C MET A 1 42.64 73.94 -3.58
N PHE A 2 43.17 73.11 -4.48
CA PHE A 2 42.49 72.49 -5.63
C PHE A 2 41.48 71.40 -5.24
N LYS A 3 40.37 71.29 -5.98
CA LYS A 3 39.86 70.01 -6.51
C LYS A 3 38.82 70.25 -7.61
N TYR A 4 39.29 70.14 -8.86
CA TYR A 4 38.50 69.86 -10.06
C TYR A 4 38.34 68.34 -10.23
N ILE A 5 37.53 67.93 -11.23
CA ILE A 5 37.46 66.61 -11.90
C ILE A 5 36.38 65.69 -11.29
N SER A 6 35.41 65.09 -12.00
CA SER A 6 35.11 64.98 -13.43
C SER A 6 33.63 64.64 -13.60
N LEU A 7 33.01 65.19 -14.65
CA LEU A 7 32.01 64.45 -15.41
C LEU A 7 32.59 63.11 -15.88
N ILE A 8 31.90 62.00 -15.61
CA ILE A 8 31.94 60.76 -16.40
C ILE A 8 30.46 60.36 -16.53
N SER A 9 29.84 60.69 -17.65
CA SER A 9 29.67 59.81 -18.82
C SER A 9 28.50 58.83 -18.60
N ILE A 10 27.33 59.16 -19.16
CA ILE A 10 26.73 58.45 -20.32
C ILE A 10 26.07 57.12 -19.92
N ILE A 11 24.73 57.14 -19.92
CA ILE A 11 23.81 56.24 -20.65
C ILE A 11 24.21 54.76 -20.75
N SER A 12 23.21 53.90 -20.46
CA SER A 12 23.15 52.44 -20.58
C SER A 12 23.27 51.80 -19.19
N LEU A 13 22.29 51.04 -18.70
CA LEU A 13 21.75 49.88 -19.39
C LEU A 13 20.40 49.52 -18.77
N LEU A 14 19.36 49.42 -19.61
CA LEU A 14 18.17 48.62 -19.31
C LEU A 14 18.61 47.24 -18.82
N ILE A 15 18.19 46.86 -17.62
CA ILE A 15 18.08 45.44 -17.27
C ILE A 15 16.61 45.16 -16.97
N LEU A 16 15.90 44.89 -18.06
CA LEU A 16 14.75 43.98 -18.10
C LEU A 16 15.23 42.61 -17.64
N PHE A 17 14.64 42.05 -16.57
CA PHE A 17 14.45 40.62 -16.36
C PHE A 17 13.28 40.47 -15.37
N THR A 18 12.03 40.50 -15.84
CA THR A 18 11.21 39.33 -16.20
C THR A 18 11.03 38.30 -15.09
N ASN A 19 9.76 38.15 -14.68
CA ASN A 19 9.08 36.90 -14.36
C ASN A 19 9.77 35.94 -13.39
N SER A 20 9.33 35.96 -12.14
CA SER A 20 9.19 34.73 -11.38
C SER A 20 7.72 34.55 -11.01
N LEU A 21 7.06 33.76 -11.87
CA LEU A 21 5.79 33.10 -11.64
C LEU A 21 5.76 32.52 -10.23
N ILE A 22 4.85 32.98 -9.40
CA ILE A 22 4.45 32.28 -8.17
C ILE A 22 3.63 31.08 -8.65
N LEU A 23 4.31 29.96 -8.89
CA LEU A 23 3.64 28.70 -9.18
C LEU A 23 2.93 28.21 -7.90
N PRO A 24 1.69 27.71 -8.00
CA PRO A 24 1.04 27.07 -6.87
C PRO A 24 1.88 25.88 -6.43
N VAL A 25 2.10 25.80 -5.11
CA VAL A 25 2.74 24.66 -4.45
C VAL A 25 2.00 23.40 -4.90
N PHE A 26 2.73 22.52 -5.59
CA PHE A 26 2.26 21.18 -5.91
C PHE A 26 1.89 20.47 -4.62
N SER A 27 0.64 20.02 -4.53
CA SER A 27 0.21 19.02 -3.56
C SER A 27 1.18 17.84 -3.62
N ILE A 28 1.77 17.51 -2.48
CA ILE A 28 2.41 16.22 -2.27
C ILE A 28 1.27 15.22 -2.42
N SER A 29 1.26 14.47 -3.53
CA SER A 29 0.55 13.21 -3.57
C SER A 29 1.19 12.35 -2.48
N ASP A 30 0.43 12.00 -1.43
CA ASP A 30 0.78 10.90 -0.54
C ASP A 30 0.86 9.64 -1.43
N GLN A 31 2.05 9.38 -1.98
CA GLN A 31 2.33 8.09 -2.59
C GLN A 31 2.40 7.12 -1.42
N ILE A 32 1.30 6.41 -1.18
CA ILE A 32 1.24 5.33 -0.21
C ILE A 32 2.40 4.38 -0.51
N SER A 33 3.42 4.38 0.37
CA SER A 33 4.59 3.51 0.27
C SER A 33 4.11 2.07 0.51
N LYS A 34 4.23 1.24 -0.53
CA LYS A 34 3.80 -0.16 -0.50
C LYS A 34 4.90 -1.01 0.12
N THR A 35 4.69 -1.43 1.35
CA THR A 35 5.62 -2.35 2.05
C THR A 35 5.32 -3.80 1.73
N SER A 36 6.36 -4.63 1.79
CA SER A 36 6.25 -6.08 1.73
C SER A 36 6.52 -6.70 3.11
N PRO A 37 5.81 -7.78 3.48
CA PRO A 37 6.11 -8.56 4.67
C PRO A 37 7.51 -9.20 4.60
N PRO A 38 8.04 -9.71 5.72
CA PRO A 38 9.29 -10.46 5.72
C PRO A 38 9.22 -11.65 4.75
N ILE A 39 10.21 -11.75 3.84
CA ILE A 39 10.25 -12.79 2.79
C ILE A 39 10.67 -14.16 3.35
N LYS A 40 11.06 -14.24 4.64
CA LYS A 40 11.52 -15.49 5.24
C LYS A 40 10.34 -16.44 5.51
N PRO A 41 10.43 -17.72 5.09
CA PRO A 41 9.40 -18.69 5.41
C PRO A 41 9.36 -18.95 6.92
N GLU A 42 8.15 -18.93 7.47
CA GLU A 42 7.88 -19.36 8.85
C GLU A 42 7.46 -20.83 8.89
N LYS A 43 7.81 -21.51 9.98
CA LYS A 43 7.47 -22.93 10.15
C LYS A 43 5.95 -23.11 10.12
N GLY A 44 5.48 -23.95 9.20
CA GLY A 44 4.05 -24.27 9.07
C GLY A 44 3.28 -23.36 8.12
N TRP A 45 3.93 -22.37 7.51
CA TRP A 45 3.31 -21.43 6.57
C TRP A 45 4.09 -21.34 5.26
N SER A 46 3.39 -20.97 4.19
CA SER A 46 4.02 -20.51 2.96
C SER A 46 4.69 -19.14 3.17
N VAL A 47 5.56 -18.77 2.23
CA VAL A 47 6.00 -17.37 2.12
C VAL A 47 4.80 -16.49 1.80
N TRP A 48 4.82 -15.26 2.31
CA TRP A 48 3.83 -14.24 1.98
C TRP A 48 3.83 -13.89 0.49
N GLN A 49 2.65 -13.73 -0.08
CA GLN A 49 2.42 -13.38 -1.49
C GLN A 49 1.40 -12.25 -1.55
N ARG A 50 1.46 -11.41 -2.59
CA ARG A 50 0.50 -10.33 -2.77
C ARG A 50 -0.89 -10.88 -3.05
N TRP A 51 -1.92 -10.30 -2.43
CA TRP A 51 -3.31 -10.74 -2.57
C TRP A 51 -3.81 -10.78 -4.03
N VAL A 52 -3.33 -9.87 -4.88
CA VAL A 52 -3.61 -9.87 -6.33
C VAL A 52 -3.27 -11.20 -7.03
N TYR A 53 -2.39 -12.03 -6.45
CA TYR A 53 -2.02 -13.34 -6.97
C TYR A 53 -2.72 -14.51 -6.26
N PHE A 54 -3.68 -14.22 -5.39
CA PHE A 54 -4.40 -15.26 -4.67
C PHE A 54 -5.11 -16.21 -5.66
N PRO A 55 -4.96 -17.53 -5.53
CA PRO A 55 -5.46 -18.50 -6.50
C PRO A 55 -6.94 -18.83 -6.25
N PHE A 56 -7.81 -17.87 -6.54
CA PHE A 56 -9.27 -18.02 -6.43
C PHE A 56 -9.84 -19.16 -7.29
N ASP A 57 -9.08 -19.66 -8.27
CA ASP A 57 -9.44 -20.83 -9.09
C ASP A 57 -9.24 -22.17 -8.36
N LYS A 58 -8.46 -22.18 -7.28
CA LYS A 58 -8.06 -23.40 -6.54
C LYS A 58 -8.52 -23.41 -5.09
N ILE A 59 -8.85 -22.24 -4.55
CA ILE A 59 -9.17 -22.06 -3.15
C ILE A 59 -10.42 -21.20 -3.01
N ASP A 60 -11.46 -21.81 -2.46
CA ASP A 60 -12.68 -21.09 -2.07
C ASP A 60 -12.49 -20.51 -0.67
N VAL A 61 -12.78 -19.22 -0.49
CA VAL A 61 -12.63 -18.47 0.78
C VAL A 61 -13.94 -17.79 1.18
N GLY A 62 -14.03 -17.29 2.41
CA GLY A 62 -15.21 -16.54 2.87
C GLY A 62 -16.44 -17.43 3.06
N LEU A 63 -16.22 -18.66 3.52
CA LEU A 63 -17.25 -19.70 3.59
C LEU A 63 -18.17 -19.55 4.82
N SER A 64 -17.80 -18.71 5.78
CA SER A 64 -18.55 -18.50 7.01
C SER A 64 -18.79 -17.02 7.32
N ASN A 65 -19.85 -16.74 8.08
CA ASN A 65 -20.10 -15.39 8.62
C ASN A 65 -18.96 -14.89 9.51
N LEU A 66 -18.20 -15.81 10.12
CA LEU A 66 -17.03 -15.47 10.93
C LEU A 66 -15.89 -14.95 10.04
N ASP A 67 -15.62 -15.62 8.92
CA ASP A 67 -14.62 -15.15 7.96
C ASP A 67 -15.00 -13.78 7.37
N LEU A 68 -16.30 -13.58 7.06
CA LEU A 68 -16.81 -12.30 6.59
C LEU A 68 -16.61 -11.19 7.65
N GLY A 69 -17.07 -11.41 8.88
CA GLY A 69 -16.88 -10.45 9.97
C GLY A 69 -15.41 -10.14 10.23
N GLY A 70 -14.56 -11.17 10.24
CA GLY A 70 -13.12 -11.04 10.41
C GLY A 70 -12.44 -10.24 9.29
N MET A 71 -12.89 -10.38 8.04
CA MET A 71 -12.39 -9.56 6.92
C MET A 71 -12.83 -8.10 7.02
N LEU A 72 -14.06 -7.84 7.47
CA LEU A 72 -14.55 -6.46 7.67
C LEU A 72 -13.77 -5.74 8.79
N GLU A 73 -13.53 -6.43 9.92
CA GLU A 73 -12.72 -5.89 11.01
C GLU A 73 -11.26 -5.68 10.61
N PHE A 74 -10.70 -6.63 9.86
CA PHE A 74 -9.36 -6.53 9.28
C PHE A 74 -9.23 -5.31 8.36
N GLU A 75 -10.19 -5.14 7.45
CA GLU A 75 -10.21 -4.03 6.52
C GLU A 75 -10.32 -2.68 7.25
N TYR A 76 -11.24 -2.58 8.21
CA TYR A 76 -11.36 -1.40 9.04
C TYR A 76 -10.06 -1.10 9.80
N SER A 77 -9.38 -2.12 10.33
CA SER A 77 -8.10 -1.97 11.02
C SER A 77 -6.97 -1.52 10.09
N CYS A 78 -7.02 -1.93 8.82
CA CYS A 78 -6.03 -1.60 7.81
C CYS A 78 -6.19 -0.17 7.26
N PHE A 79 -7.42 0.27 6.98
CA PHE A 79 -7.70 1.53 6.27
C PHE A 79 -8.53 2.55 7.06
N GLY A 80 -9.00 2.22 8.26
CA GLY A 80 -9.90 3.06 9.05
C GLY A 80 -11.34 3.11 8.53
N SER A 81 -11.67 2.32 7.50
CA SER A 81 -13.01 2.21 6.93
C SER A 81 -13.18 0.89 6.21
N VAL A 82 -14.43 0.44 6.07
CA VAL A 82 -14.80 -0.63 5.15
C VAL A 82 -15.37 0.02 3.89
N THR A 83 -14.82 -0.31 2.73
CA THR A 83 -15.16 0.23 1.40
C THR A 83 -15.39 -0.91 0.41
N ASP A 84 -15.70 -0.61 -0.84
CA ASP A 84 -15.95 -1.63 -1.86
C ASP A 84 -14.71 -2.52 -2.12
N ASP A 85 -14.94 -3.80 -2.41
CA ASP A 85 -13.89 -4.81 -2.62
C ASP A 85 -12.94 -4.50 -3.79
N ASN A 86 -13.37 -3.62 -4.70
CA ASN A 86 -12.68 -3.34 -5.97
C ASN A 86 -11.82 -2.06 -5.94
N ASN A 87 -11.17 -1.81 -4.80
CA ASN A 87 -10.24 -0.70 -4.66
C ASN A 87 -8.82 -1.22 -4.88
N ASP A 88 -8.15 -0.75 -5.93
CA ASP A 88 -6.78 -1.15 -6.30
C ASP A 88 -5.80 -1.05 -5.11
N ILE A 89 -6.00 -0.04 -4.25
CA ILE A 89 -5.17 0.15 -3.05
C ILE A 89 -5.24 -1.09 -2.14
N LYS A 90 -6.42 -1.70 -1.97
CA LYS A 90 -6.58 -2.89 -1.13
C LYS A 90 -5.82 -4.08 -1.70
N GLN A 91 -5.98 -4.33 -3.00
CA GLN A 91 -5.35 -5.47 -3.67
C GLN A 91 -3.82 -5.37 -3.67
N GLU A 92 -3.30 -4.15 -3.67
CA GLU A 92 -1.87 -3.87 -3.62
C GLU A 92 -1.28 -3.83 -2.21
N THR A 93 -2.11 -3.58 -1.19
CA THR A 93 -1.71 -3.50 0.24
C THR A 93 -1.81 -4.84 0.96
N TYR A 94 -2.74 -5.70 0.53
CA TYR A 94 -2.97 -7.00 1.14
C TYR A 94 -1.95 -8.05 0.69
N TRP A 95 -1.58 -8.88 1.64
CA TRP A 95 -0.75 -10.06 1.45
C TRP A 95 -1.42 -11.27 2.06
N TYR A 96 -1.11 -12.45 1.55
CA TYR A 96 -1.55 -13.71 2.13
C TYR A 96 -0.42 -14.71 2.27
N ARG A 97 -0.64 -15.67 3.17
CA ARG A 97 0.11 -16.92 3.22
C ARG A 97 -0.83 -18.06 3.59
N ILE A 98 -0.45 -19.27 3.20
CA ILE A 98 -1.28 -20.47 3.37
C ILE A 98 -0.58 -21.39 4.36
N ALA A 99 -1.34 -21.95 5.30
CA ALA A 99 -0.83 -22.95 6.22
C ALA A 99 -0.45 -24.23 5.46
N ASN A 100 0.69 -24.83 5.80
CA ASN A 100 1.14 -26.10 5.22
C ASN A 100 0.24 -27.27 5.66
N LYS A 101 -0.47 -27.11 6.77
CA LYS A 101 -1.41 -28.11 7.28
C LYS A 101 -2.68 -28.09 6.44
N ILE A 102 -3.07 -29.27 5.96
CA ILE A 102 -4.33 -29.49 5.25
C ILE A 102 -5.16 -30.46 6.07
N GLU A 103 -6.39 -30.08 6.39
CA GLU A 103 -7.33 -30.90 7.14
C GLU A 103 -8.37 -31.49 6.18
N LYS A 104 -8.49 -32.81 6.15
CA LYS A 104 -9.46 -33.48 5.28
C LYS A 104 -10.69 -33.87 6.09
N ILE A 105 -11.85 -33.34 5.73
CA ILE A 105 -13.14 -33.68 6.34
C ILE A 105 -14.09 -34.09 5.22
N GLY A 106 -14.47 -35.37 5.21
CA GLY A 106 -15.20 -35.96 4.09
C GLY A 106 -14.39 -35.90 2.79
N GLN A 107 -14.95 -35.25 1.76
CA GLN A 107 -14.31 -35.06 0.47
C GLN A 107 -13.53 -33.73 0.37
N ASN A 108 -13.76 -32.81 1.31
CA ASN A 108 -13.18 -31.46 1.27
C ASN A 108 -11.81 -31.42 1.94
N LYS A 109 -10.93 -30.54 1.43
CA LYS A 109 -9.62 -30.24 1.99
C LYS A 109 -9.62 -28.82 2.53
N TYR A 110 -9.70 -28.66 3.84
CA TYR A 110 -9.66 -27.38 4.51
C TYR A 110 -8.22 -26.92 4.73
N ILE A 111 -8.00 -25.62 4.54
CA ILE A 111 -6.73 -24.94 4.78
C ILE A 111 -6.99 -23.63 5.53
N GLN A 112 -5.98 -23.18 6.28
CA GLN A 112 -5.98 -21.84 6.87
C GLN A 112 -5.19 -20.89 5.99
N ILE A 113 -5.71 -19.68 5.83
CA ILE A 113 -5.12 -18.60 5.05
C ILE A 113 -4.99 -17.42 6.00
N GLU A 114 -3.78 -16.92 6.18
CA GLU A 114 -3.59 -15.67 6.89
C GLU A 114 -3.51 -14.54 5.88
N VAL A 115 -4.29 -13.49 6.11
CA VAL A 115 -4.29 -12.25 5.34
C VAL A 115 -3.69 -11.18 6.22
N GLY A 116 -2.77 -10.39 5.67
CA GLY A 116 -2.10 -9.31 6.39
C GLY A 116 -2.08 -8.02 5.60
N CYS A 117 -2.05 -6.90 6.31
CA CYS A 117 -2.01 -5.56 5.75
C CYS A 117 -0.74 -4.84 6.20
N TRP A 118 -0.02 -4.30 5.21
CA TRP A 118 1.13 -3.42 5.42
C TRP A 118 0.92 -2.11 4.69
N LEU A 119 0.85 -1.01 5.43
CA LEU A 119 0.58 0.33 4.89
C LEU A 119 1.63 1.31 5.42
N ASN A 120 2.26 2.06 4.52
CA ASN A 120 3.28 3.07 4.86
C ASN A 120 4.44 2.51 5.70
N ASP A 121 5.05 1.42 5.23
CA ASP A 121 6.19 0.75 5.87
C ASP A 121 5.89 0.02 7.20
N ASP A 122 4.62 0.01 7.64
CA ASP A 122 4.19 -0.58 8.90
C ASP A 122 3.20 -1.74 8.72
N PHE A 123 3.37 -2.76 9.57
CA PHE A 123 2.34 -3.75 9.82
C PHE A 123 1.12 -3.10 10.49
N LYS A 124 -0.08 -3.32 9.96
CA LYS A 124 -1.33 -2.77 10.54
C LYS A 124 -2.19 -3.82 11.21
N SER A 125 -2.47 -4.93 10.52
CA SER A 125 -3.35 -5.98 11.03
C SER A 125 -3.16 -7.29 10.27
N THR A 126 -3.60 -8.40 10.87
CA THR A 126 -3.82 -9.69 10.22
C THR A 126 -5.17 -10.29 10.61
N THR A 127 -5.67 -11.17 9.76
CA THR A 127 -6.81 -12.04 10.05
C THR A 127 -6.56 -13.43 9.45
N THR A 128 -7.25 -14.44 9.97
CA THR A 128 -7.17 -15.80 9.46
C THR A 128 -8.52 -16.23 8.92
N LEU A 129 -8.50 -16.75 7.70
CA LEU A 129 -9.66 -17.28 7.00
C LEU A 129 -9.56 -18.79 6.87
N THR A 130 -10.72 -19.43 6.81
CA THR A 130 -10.82 -20.82 6.37
C THR A 130 -11.07 -20.88 4.88
N GLY A 131 -10.31 -21.72 4.18
CA GLY A 131 -10.52 -22.01 2.76
C GLY A 131 -10.70 -23.49 2.47
N ILE A 132 -11.37 -23.81 1.36
CA ILE A 132 -11.46 -25.17 0.80
C ILE A 132 -10.58 -25.22 -0.44
N LYS A 133 -9.65 -26.17 -0.46
CA LYS A 133 -8.74 -26.43 -1.58
C LYS A 133 -9.31 -27.50 -2.51
N ASN A 134 -9.54 -27.13 -3.75
CA ASN A 134 -10.07 -27.98 -4.81
C ASN A 134 -8.97 -28.89 -5.41
#